data_AF-A0A3D8IGJ2-F1
#
_entry.id   AF-A0A3D8IGJ2-F1
#
_cell.length_a   1.000
_cell.length_b   1.000
_cell.length_c   1.000
_cell.angle_alpha   90.00
_cell.angle_beta   90.00
_cell.angle_gamma   90.00
#
_symmetry.space_group_name_H-M   'P 1'
#
loop_
_entity.id
_entity.type
_entity.pdbx_description
1 polymer ?
#
loop_
_entity_poly.entity_id
_entity_poly.type
_entity_poly.pdbx_seq_one_letter_code
_entity_poly.pdbx_strand_id
1 'polypeptide(L)'
;MTEFYDKLNALCKEILSTSLPEGKIKIAICGACGSGKSTLGGRIRKQGFGDFKPYQIAVIDDNVMSLNLFIARPKIKFPPPRRE
;
A
#
# COMPACT_ATOMS: atom_id res chain seq x y z
N MET A 1 15.25 7.78 2.21
CA MET A 1 13.97 7.08 2.49
C MET A 1 12.84 8.06 2.75
N THR A 2 13.04 9.12 3.54
CA THR A 2 12.07 10.21 3.75
C THR A 2 11.64 10.87 2.44
N GLU A 3 12.59 11.23 1.58
CA GLU A 3 12.31 11.90 0.30
C GLU A 3 11.32 11.14 -0.61
N PHE A 4 11.40 9.80 -0.65
CA PHE A 4 10.46 8.99 -1.41
C PHE A 4 9.03 9.12 -0.88
N TYR A 5 8.86 9.02 0.44
CA TYR A 5 7.55 9.14 1.08
C TYR A 5 6.99 10.56 0.99
N ASP A 6 7.85 11.57 1.05
CA ASP A 6 7.45 12.97 0.92
C ASP A 6 6.90 13.26 -0.47
N LYS A 7 7.61 12.80 -1.53
CA LYS A 7 7.14 12.89 -2.92
C LYS A 7 5.85 12.11 -3.14
N LEU A 8 5.76 10.89 -2.60
CA LEU A 8 4.56 10.07 -2.71
C LEU A 8 3.35 10.73 -2.01
N ASN A 9 3.56 11.32 -0.84
CA ASN A 9 2.53 12.02 -0.08
C ASN A 9 2.01 13.26 -0.82
N ALA A 10 2.92 14.08 -1.36
CA ALA A 10 2.56 15.25 -2.15
C ALA A 10 1.72 14.87 -3.37
N LEU A 11 2.17 13.87 -4.13
CA LEU A 11 1.46 13.38 -5.32
C LEU A 11 0.07 12.82 -4.98
N CYS A 12 -0.06 12.05 -3.90
CA CYS A 12 -1.37 11.52 -3.50
C CYS A 12 -2.33 12.64 -3.07
N LYS A 13 -1.84 13.66 -2.35
CA LYS A 13 -2.66 14.81 -1.96
C LYS A 13 -3.14 15.60 -3.17
N GLU A 14 -2.25 15.86 -4.11
CA GLU A 14 -2.57 16.58 -5.35
C GLU A 14 -3.64 15.86 -6.15
N ILE A 15 -3.52 14.53 -6.32
CA ILE A 15 -4.52 13.74 -7.05
C ILE A 15 -5.87 13.73 -6.32
N LEU A 16 -5.89 13.58 -4.98
CA LEU A 16 -7.14 13.60 -4.22
C LEU A 16 -7.82 14.97 -4.26
N SER A 17 -7.06 16.06 -4.19
CA SER A 17 -7.62 17.42 -4.16
C SER A 17 -8.14 17.88 -5.52
N THR A 18 -7.53 17.44 -6.61
CA THR A 18 -7.87 17.90 -7.98
C THR A 18 -8.85 17.01 -8.70
N SER A 19 -8.80 15.69 -8.44
CA SER A 19 -9.40 14.70 -9.35
C SER A 19 -10.53 13.90 -8.71
N LEU A 20 -10.52 13.71 -7.38
CA LEU A 20 -11.34 12.69 -6.71
C LEU A 20 -11.66 13.06 -5.24
N PRO A 21 -12.61 14.00 -4.97
CA PRO A 21 -12.96 14.39 -3.60
C PRO A 21 -13.45 13.23 -2.71
N GLU A 22 -14.09 12.22 -3.30
CA GLU A 22 -14.56 11.00 -2.61
C GLU A 22 -13.95 9.71 -3.17
N GLY A 23 -12.93 9.82 -4.04
CA GLY A 23 -12.40 8.66 -4.75
C GLY A 23 -11.26 7.91 -4.04
N LYS A 24 -10.89 6.76 -4.62
CA LYS A 24 -9.75 5.95 -4.17
C LYS A 24 -8.62 6.03 -5.20
N ILE A 25 -7.39 6.27 -4.74
CA ILE A 25 -6.19 6.18 -5.58
C ILE A 25 -5.70 4.73 -5.59
N LYS A 26 -5.40 4.21 -6.79
CA LYS A 26 -4.69 2.94 -6.97
C LYS A 26 -3.26 3.24 -7.41
N ILE A 27 -2.29 2.70 -6.69
CA ILE A 27 -0.86 2.87 -6.98
C ILE A 27 -0.26 1.50 -7.20
N ALA A 28 0.41 1.31 -8.34
CA ALA A 28 1.18 0.12 -8.64
C ALA A 28 2.67 0.41 -8.41
N ILE A 29 3.32 -0.35 -7.54
CA ILE A 29 4.77 -0.26 -7.30
C ILE A 29 5.45 -1.41 -8.03
N CYS A 30 6.12 -1.11 -9.14
CA CYS A 30 6.82 -2.08 -9.97
C CYS A 30 8.32 -2.09 -9.68
N GLY A 31 9.00 -3.20 -10.00
CA GLY A 31 10.44 -3.35 -9.82
C GLY A 31 10.92 -4.79 -9.95
N ALA A 32 12.21 -4.98 -10.19
CA ALA A 32 12.82 -6.30 -10.40
C ALA A 32 12.71 -7.24 -9.18
N CYS A 33 12.85 -8.55 -9.39
CA CYS A 33 12.90 -9.52 -8.29
C CYS A 33 14.02 -9.15 -7.30
N GLY A 34 13.78 -9.29 -6.00
CA GLY A 34 14.73 -8.91 -4.95
C GLY A 34 14.85 -7.41 -4.66
N SER A 35 14.14 -6.53 -5.38
CA SER A 35 14.21 -5.07 -5.17
C SER A 35 13.54 -4.56 -3.89
N GLY A 36 12.98 -5.46 -3.05
CA GLY A 36 12.38 -5.09 -1.77
C GLY A 36 10.95 -4.53 -1.85
N LYS A 37 10.21 -4.70 -2.96
CA LYS A 37 8.81 -4.24 -3.11
C LYS A 37 7.90 -4.72 -1.98
N SER A 38 7.95 -6.03 -1.66
CA SER A 38 7.15 -6.61 -0.57
C SER A 38 7.55 -6.05 0.80
N THR A 39 8.84 -5.74 1.00
CA THR A 39 9.34 -5.06 2.20
C THR A 39 8.77 -3.65 2.31
N LEU A 40 8.78 -2.89 1.20
CA LEU A 40 8.22 -1.53 1.13
C LEU A 40 6.70 -1.54 1.37
N GLY A 41 5.96 -2.40 0.68
CA GLY A 41 4.51 -2.57 0.89
C GLY A 41 4.18 -3.00 2.32
N GLY A 42 4.98 -3.90 2.90
CA GLY A 42 4.86 -4.30 4.30
C GLY A 42 5.09 -3.15 5.28
N ARG A 43 6.01 -2.22 4.99
CA ARG A 43 6.28 -1.03 5.81
C ARG A 43 5.15 -0.01 5.70
N ILE A 44 4.73 0.32 4.47
CA ILE A 44 3.57 1.19 4.20
C ILE A 44 2.32 0.65 4.89
N ARG A 45 2.06 -0.65 4.80
CA ARG A 45 0.93 -1.27 5.49
C ARG A 45 0.99 -1.09 7.00
N LYS A 46 2.15 -1.22 7.63
CA LYS A 46 2.28 -1.16 9.10
C LYS A 46 2.33 0.27 9.64
N GLN A 47 3.00 1.17 8.91
CA GLN A 47 3.36 2.50 9.39
C GLN A 47 2.61 3.63 8.68
N GLY A 48 1.95 3.35 7.55
CA GLY A 48 1.41 4.38 6.68
C GLY A 48 2.55 5.12 5.96
N PHE A 49 2.23 6.28 5.41
CA PHE A 49 3.23 7.22 4.89
C PHE A 49 2.66 8.64 4.88
N GLY A 50 3.49 9.65 5.14
CA GLY A 50 3.08 11.05 5.16
C GLY A 50 1.85 11.27 6.03
N ASP A 51 0.79 11.84 5.43
CA ASP A 51 -0.47 12.13 6.10
C ASP A 51 -1.49 10.97 6.03
N PHE A 52 -1.16 9.90 5.30
CA PHE A 52 -2.02 8.74 5.13
C PHE A 52 -1.74 7.72 6.23
N LYS A 53 -2.67 7.66 7.18
CA LYS A 53 -2.57 6.73 8.30
C LYS A 53 -2.72 5.30 7.80
N PRO A 54 -2.10 4.33 8.51
CA PRO A 54 -2.15 2.93 8.12
C PRO A 54 -3.54 2.36 7.80
N TYR A 55 -4.64 2.89 8.38
CA TYR A 55 -6.01 2.37 8.17
C TYR A 55 -6.67 2.89 6.89
N GLN A 56 -6.09 3.93 6.27
CA GLN A 56 -6.59 4.52 5.02
C GLN A 56 -6.02 3.83 3.79
N ILE A 57 -5.02 2.95 3.96
CA ILE A 57 -4.23 2.37 2.87
C ILE A 57 -4.47 0.87 2.78
N ALA A 58 -4.96 0.37 1.64
CA ALA A 58 -4.97 -1.07 1.36
C ALA A 58 -3.71 -1.44 0.56
N VAL A 59 -3.01 -2.49 0.98
CA VAL A 59 -1.85 -3.04 0.25
C VAL A 59 -2.22 -4.44 -0.26
N ILE A 60 -2.00 -4.63 -1.57
CA ILE A 60 -2.15 -5.91 -2.26
C ILE A 60 -0.74 -6.30 -2.72
N ASP A 61 -0.26 -7.46 -2.28
CA ASP A 61 1.03 -8.05 -2.61
C ASP A 61 0.83 -9.56 -2.83
N ASP A 62 1.76 -10.24 -3.52
CA ASP A 62 1.58 -11.62 -4.02
C ASP A 62 1.08 -12.60 -2.95
N ASN A 63 1.53 -12.42 -1.71
CA ASN A 63 1.19 -13.30 -0.59
C ASN A 63 0.27 -12.66 0.45
N VAL A 64 -0.07 -11.38 0.30
CA VAL A 64 -0.89 -10.67 1.29
C VAL A 64 -1.77 -9.61 0.67
N MET A 65 -3.07 -9.77 0.85
CA MET A 65 -4.01 -8.66 0.81
C MET A 65 -4.27 -8.18 2.24
N SER A 66 -4.04 -6.89 2.50
CA SER A 66 -4.46 -6.27 3.75
C SER A 66 -5.70 -5.43 3.54
N LEU A 67 -6.82 -5.90 4.06
CA LEU A 67 -8.03 -5.11 4.21
C LEU A 67 -7.95 -4.37 5.53
N ASN A 68 -8.09 -3.05 5.48
CA ASN A 68 -8.19 -2.25 6.69
C ASN A 68 -9.66 -2.07 7.04
N LEU A 69 -10.15 -2.89 7.97
CA LEU A 69 -11.36 -2.62 8.72
C LEU A 69 -10.94 -1.84 9.96
N PHE A 70 -11.61 -0.73 10.27
CA PHE A 70 -11.24 0.27 11.30
C PHE A 70 -10.68 -0.29 12.63
N ILE A 71 -11.05 -1.52 13.03
CA ILE A 71 -10.70 -2.14 14.31
C ILE A 71 -9.72 -3.33 14.13
N ALA A 72 -9.67 -3.97 12.96
CA ALA A 72 -8.88 -5.18 12.73
C ALA A 72 -8.24 -5.19 11.34
N ARG A 73 -7.00 -5.72 11.26
CA ARG A 73 -6.26 -5.89 10.01
C ARG A 73 -6.16 -7.36 9.62
N PRO A 74 -7.24 -7.98 9.11
CA PRO A 74 -7.15 -9.33 8.60
C PRO A 74 -6.11 -9.35 7.47
N LYS A 75 -5.12 -10.24 7.63
CA LYS A 75 -4.23 -10.62 6.53
C LYS A 75 -4.87 -11.81 5.84
N ILE A 76 -5.30 -11.60 4.60
CA ILE A 76 -5.71 -12.72 3.76
C ILE A 76 -4.44 -13.17 3.03
N LYS A 77 -3.98 -14.37 3.38
CA LYS A 77 -2.89 -15.05 2.67
C LYS A 77 -3.50 -15.89 1.57
N PHE A 78 -2.99 -15.75 0.36
CA PHE A 78 -3.30 -16.65 -0.73
C PHE A 78 -2.14 -17.65 -0.81
N PRO A 79 -2.31 -18.90 -0.31
CA PRO A 79 -1.26 -19.89 -0.47
C PRO A 79 -1.03 -20.13 -1.97
N PRO A 80 0.23 -20.28 -2.41
CA PRO A 80 0.50 -20.67 -3.78
C PRO A 80 -0.16 -22.02 -4.07
N PRO A 81 -0.58 -22.28 -5.33
CA PRO A 81 -1.10 -23.59 -5.70
C PRO A 81 -0.08 -24.67 -5.31
N ARG A 82 -0.58 -25.75 -4.71
CA ARG A 82 0.24 -26.90 -4.32
C ARG A 82 0.88 -27.42 -5.61
N ARG A 83 2.23 -27.47 -5.68
CA ARG A 83 2.92 -28.13 -6.78
C ARG A 83 2.66 -29.64 -6.60
N GLU A 84 1.87 -30.22 -7.51
CA GLU A 84 1.77 -31.66 -7.69
C GLU A 84 3.08 -32.23 -8.23
#